data_AF-A0A7G8G202-F1
#
_entry.id   AF-A0A7G8G202-F1
#
_cell.length_a   1.000
_cell.length_b   1.000
_cell.length_c   1.000
_cell.angle_alpha   90.00
_cell.angle_beta   90.00
_cell.angle_gamma   90.00
#
_symmetry.space_group_name_H-M   'P 1'
#
loop_
_entity.id
_entity.type
_entity.pdbx_description
1 polymer ?
#
loop_
_entity_poly.entity_id
_entity_poly.type
_entity_poly.pdbx_seq_one_letter_code
_entity_poly.pdbx_strand_id
1 'polypeptide(L)' 'MDSDWNLSAQDWTVMSRCNRAAEMLFPYSSRQAEAWSLWAFKQFRMAGQSPEELRDIRCPRIKELHQRRPPKTFPSR' A
#
# COMPACT_ATOMS: atom_id res chain seq x y z
N MET A 1 -10.40 27.71 -14.56
CA MET A 1 -9.26 26.83 -14.23
C MET A 1 -9.52 26.44 -12.79
N ASP A 2 -10.36 25.43 -12.65
CA ASP A 2 -10.98 25.10 -11.39
C ASP A 2 -10.17 23.98 -10.77
N SER A 3 -9.61 24.30 -9.62
CA SER A 3 -8.66 23.48 -8.88
C SER A 3 -9.36 22.22 -8.35
N ASP A 4 -9.28 21.14 -9.12
CA ASP A 4 -9.82 19.82 -8.79
C ASP A 4 -8.91 19.09 -7.78
N TRP A 5 -8.75 19.70 -6.59
CA TRP A 5 -8.08 19.08 -5.43
C TRP A 5 -8.97 18.06 -4.71
N ASN A 6 -10.14 17.73 -5.26
CA ASN A 6 -10.85 16.53 -4.84
C ASN A 6 -10.13 15.33 -5.44
N LEU A 7 -9.18 14.77 -4.69
CA LEU A 7 -8.91 13.34 -4.80
C LEU A 7 -10.29 12.66 -4.74
N SER A 8 -10.71 12.05 -5.84
CA SER A 8 -11.99 11.37 -5.89
C SER A 8 -12.08 10.40 -4.72
N ALA A 9 -13.28 10.10 -4.20
CA ALA A 9 -13.43 9.07 -3.15
C ALA A 9 -12.72 7.74 -3.53
N GLN A 10 -12.60 7.50 -4.84
CA GLN A 10 -11.83 6.42 -5.41
C GLN A 10 -10.32 6.56 -5.18
N ASP A 11 -9.71 7.73 -5.40
CA ASP A 11 -8.28 7.95 -5.16
C ASP A 11 -7.92 7.78 -3.67
N TRP A 12 -8.77 8.25 -2.76
CA TRP A 12 -8.61 8.00 -1.31
C TRP A 12 -8.67 6.51 -0.96
N THR A 13 -9.60 5.79 -1.58
CA THR A 13 -9.76 4.34 -1.38
C THR A 13 -8.52 3.59 -1.89
N VAL A 14 -8.01 3.96 -3.06
CA VAL A 14 -6.81 3.35 -3.63
C VAL A 14 -5.58 3.66 -2.78
N MET A 15 -5.41 4.92 -2.34
CA MET A 15 -4.30 5.29 -1.46
C MET A 15 -4.31 4.50 -0.15
N SER A 16 -5.48 4.29 0.44
CA SER A 16 -5.66 3.47 1.64
C SER A 16 -5.25 2.01 1.40
N ARG A 17 -5.59 1.45 0.22
CA ARG A 17 -5.15 0.11 -0.20
C ARG A 17 -3.65 0.04 -0.42
N CYS A 18 -3.04 1.06 -1.03
CA CYS A 18 -1.59 1.19 -1.18
C CYS A 18 -0.89 1.16 0.17
N ASN A 19 -1.35 1.97 1.13
CA ASN A 19 -0.76 2.03 2.47
C ASN A 19 -0.86 0.67 3.17
N ARG A 20 -2.02 0.02 3.14
CA ARG A 20 -2.20 -1.31 3.74
C ARG A 20 -1.30 -2.37 3.13
N ALA A 21 -1.14 -2.37 1.79
CA ALA A 21 -0.23 -3.28 1.12
C ALA A 21 1.25 -2.98 1.44
N ALA A 22 1.61 -1.71 1.60
CA ALA A 22 2.94 -1.28 1.98
C ALA A 22 3.31 -1.67 3.41
N GLU A 23 2.38 -1.51 4.35
CA GLU A 23 2.54 -1.92 5.75
C GLU A 23 2.76 -3.43 5.87
N MET A 24 2.11 -4.23 5.02
CA MET A 24 2.38 -5.66 4.95
C MET A 24 3.80 -5.94 4.45
N LEU A 25 4.31 -5.19 3.48
CA LEU A 25 5.65 -5.39 2.93
C LEU A 25 6.77 -4.88 3.86
N PHE A 26 6.52 -3.77 4.55
CA PHE A 26 7.50 -3.06 5.36
C PHE A 26 6.95 -2.79 6.78
N PRO A 27 6.60 -3.83 7.54
CA PRO A 27 5.96 -3.67 8.85
C PRO A 27 6.84 -2.97 9.90
N TYR A 28 8.14 -2.84 9.64
CA TYR A 28 9.12 -2.23 10.55
C TYR A 28 9.69 -0.91 10.03
N SER A 29 9.24 -0.42 8.88
CA SER A 29 9.82 0.77 8.26
C SER A 29 8.76 1.63 7.61
N SER A 30 8.26 2.61 8.37
CA SER A 30 7.26 3.59 7.92
C SER A 30 7.73 4.34 6.67
N ARG A 31 9.02 4.71 6.62
CA ARG A 31 9.62 5.38 5.45
C ARG A 31 9.58 4.51 4.19
N GLN A 32 9.85 3.22 4.30
CA GLN A 32 9.78 2.31 3.15
C GLN A 32 8.32 2.01 2.77
N ALA A 33 7.43 1.89 3.75
CA ALA A 33 6.00 1.73 3.51
C ALA A 33 5.43 2.93 2.74
N GLU A 34 5.73 4.16 3.17
CA GLU A 34 5.30 5.39 2.49
C GLU A 34 5.89 5.50 1.07
N ALA A 35 7.20 5.26 0.92
CA ALA A 35 7.83 5.30 -0.40
C ALA A 35 7.19 4.27 -1.37
N TRP A 36 6.85 3.08 -0.86
CA TRP A 36 6.21 2.05 -1.66
C TRP A 36 4.74 2.39 -1.94
N SER A 37 3.99 2.95 -1.00
CA SER A 37 2.57 3.30 -1.21
C SER A 37 2.42 4.40 -2.27
N LEU A 38 3.30 5.41 -2.25
CA LEU A 38 3.38 6.45 -3.28
C LEU A 38 3.72 5.86 -4.66
N TRP A 39 4.69 4.93 -4.71
CA TRP A 39 5.03 4.24 -5.95
C TRP A 39 3.87 3.39 -6.48
N ALA A 40 3.19 2.64 -5.61
CA ALA A 40 2.06 1.79 -5.97
C ALA A 40 0.87 2.62 -6.47
N PHE A 41 0.59 3.77 -5.83
CA PHE A 41 -0.44 4.69 -6.29
C PHE A 41 -0.12 5.24 -7.69
N LYS A 42 1.16 5.58 -7.95
CA LYS A 42 1.60 6.00 -9.28
C LYS A 42 1.44 4.88 -10.32
N GLN A 43 1.77 3.64 -9.97
CA GLN A 43 1.57 2.48 -10.85
C GLN A 43 0.08 2.22 -11.14
N PHE A 44 -0.79 2.36 -10.15
CA PHE A 44 -2.24 2.28 -10.35
C PHE A 44 -2.73 3.34 -11.35
N ARG A 45 -2.27 4.59 -11.21
CA ARG A 45 -2.65 5.69 -12.12
C ARG A 45 -2.09 5.54 -13.53
N MET A 46 -0.88 4.98 -13.68
CA MET A 46 -0.21 4.87 -14.98
C MET A 46 -0.53 3.58 -15.74
N ALA A 47 -0.60 2.46 -15.03
CA ALA A 47 -0.71 1.12 -15.61
C ALA A 47 -1.99 0.37 -15.22
N GLY A 48 -2.84 0.96 -14.36
CA GLY A 48 -4.07 0.32 -13.89
C GLY A 48 -3.85 -0.87 -12.94
N GLN A 49 -2.62 -1.11 -12.50
CA GLN A 49 -2.27 -2.24 -11.64
C GLN A 49 -2.71 -1.98 -10.20
N SER A 50 -3.38 -2.95 -9.59
CA SER A 50 -3.84 -2.82 -8.21
C SER A 50 -2.67 -2.95 -7.22
N PRO A 51 -2.75 -2.27 -6.06
CA PRO A 51 -1.72 -2.36 -5.03
C PRO A 51 -1.51 -3.80 -4.52
N GLU A 52 -2.56 -4.62 -4.51
CA GLU A 52 -2.48 -6.02 -4.08
C GLU A 52 -1.72 -6.89 -5.08
N GLU A 53 -1.89 -6.66 -6.39
CA GLU A 53 -1.11 -7.34 -7.43
C GLU A 53 0.37 -6.96 -7.31
N LEU A 54 0.68 -5.67 -7.18
CA LEU A 54 2.05 -5.19 -7.01
C LEU A 54 2.72 -5.77 -5.76
N ARG A 55 1.95 -5.93 -4.67
CA ARG A 55 2.40 -6.59 -3.44
C ARG A 55 2.71 -8.06 -3.71
N ASP A 56 1.80 -8.78 -4.36
CA ASP A 56 1.93 -10.22 -4.58
C ASP A 56 3.04 -10.56 -5.59
N ILE A 57 3.32 -9.66 -6.55
CA ILE A 57 4.49 -9.72 -7.43
C ILE A 57 5.78 -9.54 -6.63
N ARG A 58 5.83 -8.55 -5.73
CA ARG A 58 7.03 -8.27 -4.93
C ARG A 58 7.29 -9.34 -3.87
N CYS A 59 6.24 -9.85 -3.24
CA CYS A 59 6.32 -10.85 -2.17
C CYS A 59 5.19 -11.87 -2.34
N PRO A 60 5.40 -12.91 -3.15
CA PRO A 60 4.42 -13.98 -3.30
C PRO A 60 4.21 -14.66 -1.94
N ARG A 61 2.94 -14.94 -1.60
CA ARG A 61 2.52 -15.58 -0.33
C ARG A 61 2.77 -14.75 0.93
N ILE A 62 2.90 -13.43 0.81
CA ILE A 62 3.01 -12.52 1.96
C ILE A 62 1.89 -12.70 3.01
N LYS A 63 0.67 -13.05 2.59
CA LYS A 63 -0.44 -13.36 3.51
C LYS A 63 -0.14 -14.57 4.38
N GLU A 64 0.39 -15.64 3.79
CA GLU A 64 0.78 -16.85 4.52
C GLU A 64 1.99 -16.59 5.41
N LEU A 65 2.94 -15.76 4.96
CA LEU A 65 4.06 -15.33 5.78
C LEU A 65 3.57 -14.63 7.05
N HIS A 66 2.63 -13.70 6.94
CA HIS A 66 2.04 -13.00 8.09
C HIS A 66 1.15 -13.88 8.95
N GLN A 67 0.53 -14.92 8.40
CA GLN A 67 -0.18 -15.93 9.21
C GLN A 67 0.80 -16.73 10.08
N ARG A 68 1.98 -17.08 9.55
CA ARG A 68 3.01 -17.84 10.28
C ARG A 68 3.85 -16.97 11.21
N ARG A 69 4.04 -15.70 10.84
CA ARG A 69 4.84 -14.70 11.55
C ARG A 69 4.13 -13.35 11.46
N PRO A 70 3.13 -13.10 12.34
CA PRO A 70 2.45 -11.82 12.33
C PRO A 70 3.48 -10.70 12.54
N PRO A 71 3.34 -9.59 11.81
CA PRO A 71 4.22 -8.45 12.01
C PRO A 71 4.03 -7.98 13.45
N LYS A 72 5.12 -7.58 14.14
CA LYS A 72 4.98 -7.05 15.50
C LYS A 72 4.20 -5.75 15.38
N THR A 73 2.90 -5.82 15.65
CA THR A 73 2.08 -4.64 15.84
C THR A 73 2.64 -3.96 17.09
N PHE A 74 3.40 -2.89 16.90
CA PHE A 74 3.58 -1.95 18.00
C PHE A 74 2.18 -1.37 18.25
N PRO A 75 1.62 -1.52 19.47
CA PRO A 75 0.32 -0.94 19.75
C PRO A 75 0.43 0.56 19.48
N SER A 76 -0.38 1.06 18.54
CA SER A 76 -0.63 2.49 18.41
C SER A 76 -1.12 2.98 19.77
N ARG A 77 -0.27 3.76 20.43
CA ARG A 77 -0.52 4.36 21.74
C ARG A 77 -1.48 5.53 21.62
#